data_AF-A0A2S2PK83-F1
#
_entry.id   AF-A0A2S2PK83-F1
#
_cell.length_a   1.000
_cell.length_b   1.000
_cell.length_c   1.000
_cell.angle_alpha   90.00
_cell.angle_beta   90.00
_cell.angle_gamma   90.00
#
_symmetry.space_group_name_H-M   'P 1'
#
loop_
_entity.id
_entity.type
_entity.pdbx_description
1 polymer ?
#
loop_
_entity_poly.entity_id
_entity_poly.type
_entity_poly.pdbx_seq_one_letter_code
_entity_poly.pdbx_strand_id
1 'polypeptide(L)'
;MIQLYLEGSGSNRGRKVTYNREINFGMSCQDVTSMLGTPSQVFYKSEDKMKIHSPNVHRHISVPRRSDYFFNYFTLGFDILFDAKTHKIKKFIVHTNFPGHYNFNIYHRCEFYIALTSEKLKYNLSNDCKKYDKKPKPIIVNTFTKWDEISERLKHSERPVVLNRGSSENSTNPFGSTFCYGYQDMVFEVMQNQHIASITFYKNDIEDDV
;
A
#
# COMPACT_ATOMS: atom_id res chain seq x y z
N MET A 1 1.23 -2.37 -12.13
CA MET A 1 0.65 -3.68 -12.46
C MET A 1 0.83 -4.59 -11.26
N ILE A 2 -0.24 -4.87 -10.52
CA ILE A 2 -0.22 -5.81 -9.40
C ILE A 2 -0.81 -7.11 -9.95
N GLN A 3 -0.01 -8.19 -9.96
CA GLN A 3 -0.44 -9.50 -10.43
C GLN A 3 -0.93 -10.31 -9.23
N LEU A 4 -2.25 -10.52 -9.14
CA LEU A 4 -2.89 -11.21 -8.02
C LEU A 4 -3.19 -12.65 -8.39
N TYR A 5 -2.85 -13.59 -7.49
CA TYR A 5 -3.19 -15.01 -7.61
C TYR A 5 -4.33 -15.32 -6.63
N LEU A 6 -5.52 -15.63 -7.13
CA LEU A 6 -6.69 -16.02 -6.34
C LEU A 6 -6.83 -17.55 -6.29
N GLU A 7 -6.86 -18.12 -5.09
CA GLU A 7 -7.26 -19.52 -4.86
C GLU A 7 -8.69 -19.56 -4.31
N GLY A 8 -9.62 -20.14 -5.06
CA GLY A 8 -11.02 -20.35 -4.64
C GLY A 8 -11.44 -21.80 -4.84
N SER A 9 -11.80 -22.49 -3.76
CA SER A 9 -12.31 -23.86 -3.77
C SER A 9 -13.82 -23.90 -3.94
N GLY A 10 -14.27 -23.80 -5.20
CA GLY A 10 -15.64 -24.13 -5.61
C GLY A 10 -15.82 -25.63 -5.88
N SER A 11 -17.03 -26.15 -5.63
CA SER A 11 -17.45 -27.56 -5.60
C SER A 11 -17.33 -28.39 -6.90
N ASN A 12 -16.21 -28.28 -7.61
CA ASN A 12 -15.78 -29.24 -8.63
C ASN A 12 -14.37 -29.69 -8.27
N ARG A 13 -14.21 -30.98 -7.96
CA ARG A 13 -12.93 -31.58 -7.55
C ARG A 13 -11.82 -31.17 -8.52
N GLY A 14 -10.89 -30.35 -8.02
CA GLY A 14 -9.47 -30.42 -8.37
C GLY A 14 -8.97 -29.70 -9.61
N ARG A 15 -9.72 -28.79 -10.24
CA ARG A 15 -9.14 -27.91 -11.28
C ARG A 15 -8.73 -26.57 -10.67
N LYS A 16 -7.44 -26.43 -10.38
CA LYS A 16 -6.83 -25.14 -10.03
C LYS A 16 -6.97 -24.22 -11.23
N VAL A 17 -7.80 -23.20 -11.12
CA VAL A 17 -7.92 -22.16 -12.15
C VAL A 17 -7.15 -20.94 -11.65
N THR A 18 -6.08 -20.61 -12.34
CA THR A 18 -5.36 -19.36 -12.12
C THR A 18 -6.06 -18.25 -12.89
N TYR A 19 -6.48 -17.20 -12.20
CA TYR A 19 -7.02 -16.00 -12.82
C TYR A 19 -5.93 -14.92 -12.81
N ASN A 20 -5.71 -14.28 -13.96
CA ASN A 20 -4.93 -13.05 -14.03
C ASN A 20 -5.90 -11.87 -14.16
N ARG A 21 -5.79 -10.92 -13.24
CA ARG A 21 -6.60 -9.71 -13.17
C ARG A 21 -5.68 -8.52 -13.01
N GLU A 22 -5.90 -7.49 -13.82
CA GLU A 22 -5.15 -6.24 -13.76
C GLU A 22 -6.01 -5.15 -13.14
N ILE A 23 -5.52 -4.54 -12.06
CA ILE A 23 -6.21 -3.44 -11.40
C ILE A 23 -5.28 -2.24 -11.37
N ASN A 24 -5.82 -1.10 -11.79
CA ASN A 24 -5.10 0.14 -11.99
C ASN A 24 -5.75 1.28 -11.20
N PHE A 25 -4.95 2.27 -10.83
CA PHE A 25 -5.46 3.52 -10.28
C PHE A 25 -6.51 4.14 -11.21
N GLY A 26 -7.54 4.77 -10.65
CA GLY A 26 -8.62 5.38 -11.43
C GLY A 26 -9.77 4.45 -11.84
N MET A 27 -9.69 3.14 -11.60
CA MET A 27 -10.80 2.22 -11.84
C MET A 27 -11.95 2.43 -10.85
N SER A 28 -13.19 2.17 -11.28
CA SER A 28 -14.36 2.31 -10.40
C SER A 28 -14.51 1.13 -9.44
N CYS A 29 -15.29 1.29 -8.37
CA CYS A 29 -15.57 0.18 -7.47
C CYS A 29 -16.35 -0.96 -8.16
N GLN A 30 -17.21 -0.63 -9.13
CA GLN A 30 -17.94 -1.63 -9.93
C GLN A 30 -16.98 -2.50 -10.75
N ASP A 31 -15.99 -1.88 -11.41
CA ASP A 31 -14.98 -2.62 -12.18
C ASP A 31 -14.19 -3.55 -11.27
N VAL A 32 -13.75 -3.05 -10.11
CA VAL A 32 -13.01 -3.85 -9.12
C VAL A 32 -13.85 -5.03 -8.63
N THR A 33 -15.11 -4.82 -8.27
CA THR A 33 -16.00 -5.90 -7.83
C THR A 33 -16.27 -6.92 -8.94
N SER A 34 -16.35 -6.49 -10.21
CA SER A 34 -16.51 -7.42 -11.34
C SER A 34 -15.28 -8.32 -11.54
N MET A 35 -14.09 -7.82 -11.23
CA MET A 35 -12.83 -8.54 -11.46
C MET A 35 -12.41 -9.43 -10.30
N LEU A 36 -12.58 -8.95 -9.05
CA LEU A 36 -12.16 -9.61 -7.82
C LEU A 36 -13.30 -10.26 -7.03
N GLY A 37 -14.54 -9.89 -7.32
CA GLY A 37 -15.68 -10.21 -6.47
C GLY A 37 -15.89 -9.18 -5.35
N THR A 38 -16.85 -9.49 -4.48
CA THR A 38 -17.24 -8.63 -3.35
C THR A 38 -16.12 -8.56 -2.32
N PRO A 39 -15.84 -7.38 -1.74
CA PRO A 39 -14.91 -7.27 -0.63
C PRO A 39 -15.42 -8.01 0.60
N SER A 40 -14.51 -8.43 1.47
CA SER A 40 -14.85 -9.04 2.76
C SER A 40 -15.50 -8.03 3.70
N GLN A 41 -15.04 -6.78 3.66
CA GLN A 41 -15.59 -5.68 4.44
C GLN A 41 -15.45 -4.36 3.69
N VAL A 42 -16.38 -3.44 3.94
CA VAL A 42 -16.29 -2.04 3.50
C VAL A 42 -16.15 -1.16 4.73
N PHE A 43 -15.12 -0.32 4.75
CA PHE A 43 -14.86 0.61 5.86
C PHE A 43 -14.83 2.05 5.37
N TYR A 44 -15.65 2.92 5.96
CA TYR A 44 -15.66 4.35 5.65
C TYR A 44 -14.70 5.09 6.56
N LYS A 45 -13.78 5.86 5.97
CA LYS A 45 -12.81 6.63 6.74
C LYS A 45 -13.57 7.65 7.60
N SER A 46 -13.35 7.60 8.92
CA SER A 46 -13.79 8.67 9.80
C SER A 46 -13.06 9.97 9.45
N GLU A 47 -13.64 11.12 9.82
CA GLU A 47 -13.11 12.42 9.43
C GLU A 47 -11.59 12.54 9.66
N ASP A 48 -10.89 13.14 8.70
CA ASP A 48 -9.45 13.30 8.77
C ASP A 48 -9.08 14.19 9.96
N LYS A 49 -8.54 13.57 11.02
CA LYS A 49 -8.15 14.23 12.26
C LYS A 49 -7.13 15.35 12.04
N MET A 50 -6.41 15.37 10.92
CA MET A 50 -5.48 16.45 10.56
C MET A 50 -6.17 17.67 9.95
N LYS A 51 -7.41 17.55 9.43
CA LYS A 51 -8.15 18.68 8.82
C LYS A 51 -8.59 19.74 9.82
N ILE A 52 -8.64 19.42 11.11
CA ILE A 52 -8.94 20.40 12.18
C ILE A 52 -7.87 21.49 12.27
N HIS A 53 -6.66 21.22 11.77
CA HIS A 53 -5.56 22.19 11.74
C HIS A 53 -5.49 22.95 10.41
N SER A 54 -6.40 22.70 9.47
CA SER A 54 -6.46 23.46 8.22
C SER A 54 -7.03 24.86 8.48
N PRO A 55 -6.48 25.93 7.88
CA PRO A 55 -6.90 27.31 8.18
C PRO A 55 -8.35 27.63 7.77
N ASN A 56 -9.07 26.72 7.08
CA ASN A 56 -10.42 26.91 6.55
C ASN A 56 -11.50 26.03 7.24
N VAL A 57 -11.36 25.69 8.53
CA VAL A 57 -12.30 24.80 9.26
C VAL A 57 -13.78 25.20 9.11
N HIS A 58 -14.09 26.50 9.14
CA HIS A 58 -15.46 27.01 9.19
C HIS A 58 -16.21 26.95 7.85
N ARG A 59 -15.51 26.84 6.71
CA ARG A 59 -16.15 26.84 5.38
C ARG A 59 -16.72 25.48 4.95
N HIS A 60 -16.46 24.43 5.72
CA HIS A 60 -16.74 23.03 5.34
C HIS A 60 -17.83 22.35 6.20
N ILE A 61 -18.65 23.13 6.91
CA ILE A 61 -19.73 22.61 7.78
C ILE A 61 -21.02 22.33 6.97
N SER A 62 -21.21 22.97 5.81
CA SER A 62 -22.47 22.95 5.05
C SER A 62 -22.57 21.92 3.91
N VAL A 63 -21.52 21.15 3.61
CA VAL A 63 -21.53 20.14 2.54
C VAL A 63 -21.57 18.73 3.16
N PRO A 64 -22.48 17.82 2.75
CA PRO A 64 -22.45 16.42 3.18
C PRO A 64 -21.07 15.85 2.93
N ARG A 65 -20.33 15.59 4.00
CA ARG A 65 -18.94 15.13 3.91
C ARG A 65 -18.96 13.68 3.46
N ARG A 66 -18.67 13.46 2.18
CA ARG A 66 -18.40 12.11 1.67
C ARG A 66 -17.03 11.68 2.15
N SER A 67 -16.96 10.52 2.78
CA SER A 67 -15.72 9.92 3.26
C SER A 67 -15.17 8.92 2.25
N ASP A 68 -13.86 8.96 2.04
CA ASP A 68 -13.16 7.91 1.29
C ASP A 68 -13.44 6.56 1.98
N TYR A 69 -13.52 5.49 1.21
CA TYR A 69 -13.90 4.18 1.74
C TYR A 69 -12.98 3.08 1.23
N PHE A 70 -12.77 2.07 2.06
CA PHE A 70 -11.94 0.92 1.79
C PHE A 70 -12.78 -0.27 1.39
N PHE A 71 -12.30 -1.01 0.40
CA PHE A 71 -12.65 -2.41 0.18
C PHE A 71 -11.53 -3.26 0.76
N ASN A 72 -11.85 -4.05 1.78
CA ASN A 72 -10.92 -4.93 2.44
C ASN A 72 -11.06 -6.34 1.87
N TYR A 73 -9.99 -6.86 1.26
CA TYR A 73 -9.92 -8.22 0.74
C TYR A 73 -9.02 -9.06 1.65
N PHE A 74 -9.55 -9.46 2.80
CA PHE A 74 -8.78 -10.19 3.83
C PHE A 74 -8.11 -11.45 3.28
N THR A 75 -8.83 -12.23 2.46
CA THR A 75 -8.31 -13.47 1.86
C THR A 75 -7.24 -13.24 0.80
N LEU A 76 -7.17 -12.04 0.22
CA LEU A 76 -6.16 -11.64 -0.75
C LEU A 76 -5.00 -10.86 -0.11
N GLY A 77 -5.15 -10.46 1.14
CA GLY A 77 -4.12 -9.73 1.88
C GLY A 77 -3.93 -8.28 1.45
N PHE A 78 -4.93 -7.64 0.83
CA PHE A 78 -4.82 -6.23 0.46
C PHE A 78 -6.13 -5.44 0.63
N ASP A 79 -5.99 -4.12 0.70
CA ASP A 79 -7.08 -3.16 0.72
C ASP A 79 -7.00 -2.20 -0.46
N ILE A 80 -8.16 -1.74 -0.92
CA ILE A 80 -8.29 -0.71 -1.96
C ILE A 80 -9.02 0.48 -1.36
N LEU A 81 -8.41 1.66 -1.40
CA LEU A 81 -9.06 2.91 -1.02
C LEU A 81 -9.68 3.57 -2.25
N PHE A 82 -10.98 3.88 -2.16
CA PHE A 82 -11.72 4.65 -3.14
C PHE A 82 -11.93 6.08 -2.68
N ASP A 83 -11.79 7.00 -3.62
CA ASP A 83 -12.12 8.41 -3.42
C ASP A 83 -13.63 8.62 -3.31
N ALA A 84 -14.07 9.40 -2.33
CA ALA A 84 -15.49 9.61 -2.04
C ALA A 84 -16.24 10.44 -3.11
N LYS A 85 -15.50 11.21 -3.92
CA LYS A 85 -16.10 12.07 -4.95
C LYS A 85 -16.24 11.31 -6.27
N THR A 86 -15.16 10.68 -6.69
CA THR A 86 -15.07 10.02 -8.00
C THR A 86 -15.39 8.52 -7.96
N HIS A 87 -15.43 7.91 -6.77
CA HIS A 87 -15.56 6.46 -6.57
C HIS A 87 -14.49 5.65 -7.31
N LYS A 88 -13.31 6.25 -7.51
CA LYS A 88 -12.17 5.67 -8.20
C LYS A 88 -11.06 5.26 -7.23
N ILE A 89 -10.28 4.25 -7.61
CA ILE A 89 -9.14 3.79 -6.82
C ILE A 89 -8.12 4.90 -6.66
N LYS A 90 -7.77 5.18 -5.40
CA LYS A 90 -6.81 6.19 -4.96
C LYS A 90 -5.56 5.57 -4.35
N LYS A 91 -5.71 4.47 -3.59
CA LYS A 91 -4.59 3.76 -2.92
C LYS A 91 -4.79 2.25 -2.91
N PHE A 92 -3.67 1.53 -2.91
CA PHE A 92 -3.60 0.11 -2.60
C PHE A 92 -2.78 -0.09 -1.33
N ILE A 93 -3.19 -0.99 -0.45
CA ILE A 93 -2.41 -1.40 0.72
C ILE A 93 -2.24 -2.90 0.66
N VAL A 94 -1.01 -3.39 0.55
CA VAL A 94 -0.72 -4.83 0.59
C VAL A 94 -0.13 -5.20 1.94
N HIS A 95 -0.61 -6.30 2.53
CA HIS A 95 -0.21 -6.78 3.85
C HIS A 95 0.63 -8.07 3.74
N THR A 96 1.71 -8.15 4.50
CA THR A 96 2.63 -9.32 4.50
C THR A 96 2.26 -10.37 5.55
N ASN A 97 1.41 -10.01 6.52
CA ASN A 97 0.93 -10.87 7.60
C ASN A 97 2.08 -11.53 8.41
N PHE A 98 3.00 -10.72 8.94
CA PHE A 98 4.02 -11.21 9.88
C PHE A 98 3.48 -11.27 11.33
N PRO A 99 3.82 -12.31 12.10
CA PRO A 99 3.56 -12.36 13.53
C PRO A 99 4.15 -11.14 14.24
N GLY A 100 3.45 -10.62 15.24
CA GLY A 100 3.85 -9.42 15.95
C GLY A 100 3.41 -8.12 15.26
N HIS A 101 2.61 -8.17 14.20
CA HIS A 101 1.90 -7.00 13.70
C HIS A 101 0.47 -6.97 14.23
N TYR A 102 -0.08 -5.77 14.44
CA TYR A 102 -1.45 -5.60 14.93
C TYR A 102 -2.51 -6.26 14.03
N ASN A 103 -2.29 -6.28 12.71
CA ASN A 103 -3.21 -6.89 11.75
C ASN A 103 -2.96 -8.39 11.52
N PHE A 104 -2.05 -9.02 12.28
CA PHE A 104 -1.77 -10.43 12.13
C PHE A 104 -3.05 -11.27 12.32
N ASN A 105 -3.24 -12.28 11.48
CA ASN A 105 -4.43 -13.15 11.46
C ASN A 105 -5.75 -12.49 11.02
N ILE A 106 -5.77 -11.17 10.74
CA ILE A 106 -6.90 -10.51 10.07
C ILE A 106 -6.80 -10.69 8.55
N TYR A 107 -5.58 -10.59 8.01
CA TYR A 107 -5.30 -10.69 6.59
C TYR A 107 -4.52 -11.96 6.28
N HIS A 108 -4.80 -12.55 5.12
CA HIS A 108 -3.86 -13.46 4.48
C HIS A 108 -2.62 -12.69 4.03
N ARG A 109 -1.52 -13.41 3.82
CA ARG A 109 -0.32 -12.83 3.25
C ARG A 109 -0.56 -12.53 1.76
N CYS A 110 -0.35 -11.28 1.35
CA CYS A 110 -0.31 -10.93 -0.07
C CYS A 110 1.07 -11.28 -0.65
N GLU A 111 1.12 -12.24 -1.57
CA GLU A 111 2.31 -12.57 -2.34
C GLU A 111 2.48 -11.53 -3.47
N PHE A 112 3.39 -10.58 -3.29
CA PHE A 112 3.63 -9.50 -4.26
C PHE A 112 5.07 -9.51 -4.76
N TYR A 113 5.26 -8.91 -5.93
CA TYR A 113 6.56 -8.68 -6.55
C TYR A 113 6.61 -7.25 -7.09
N ILE A 114 7.55 -6.45 -6.59
CA ILE A 114 7.72 -5.05 -6.98
C ILE A 114 9.15 -4.86 -7.47
N ALA A 115 9.31 -4.35 -8.69
CA ALA A 115 10.61 -3.95 -9.21
C ALA A 115 10.82 -2.45 -8.97
N LEU A 116 11.74 -2.10 -8.08
CA LEU A 116 12.13 -0.72 -7.79
C LEU A 116 13.40 -0.35 -8.56
N THR A 117 13.42 0.87 -9.11
CA THR A 117 14.62 1.42 -9.76
C THR A 117 15.47 2.13 -8.71
N SER A 118 16.72 1.72 -8.52
CA SER A 118 17.64 2.42 -7.61
C SER A 118 18.17 3.71 -8.24
N GLU A 119 17.95 4.85 -7.58
CA GLU A 119 18.42 6.15 -8.05
C GLU A 119 19.89 6.43 -7.74
N LYS A 120 20.52 5.70 -6.81
CA LYS A 120 21.96 5.84 -6.50
C LYS A 120 22.86 5.54 -7.71
N LEU A 121 22.33 4.88 -8.74
CA LEU A 121 23.03 4.59 -10.00
C LEU A 121 22.86 5.68 -11.08
N LYS A 122 21.92 6.63 -10.92
CA LYS A 122 21.69 7.70 -11.92
C LYS A 122 22.75 8.81 -11.86
N TYR A 123 23.31 9.09 -10.68
CA TYR A 123 24.30 10.17 -10.51
C TYR A 123 25.73 9.77 -10.91
N ASN A 124 26.06 8.48 -10.93
CA ASN A 124 27.40 7.99 -11.29
C ASN A 124 27.65 7.97 -12.82
N LEU A 125 26.70 8.37 -13.66
CA LEU A 125 26.89 8.44 -15.11
C LEU A 125 27.47 9.78 -15.61
N SER A 126 27.66 10.78 -14.73
CA SER A 126 28.03 12.13 -15.17
C SER A 126 29.53 12.44 -15.13
N ASN A 127 30.40 11.60 -14.53
CA ASN A 127 31.79 12.01 -14.27
C ASN A 127 32.89 10.98 -14.50
N ASP A 128 32.69 9.87 -15.22
CA ASP A 128 33.88 9.14 -15.68
C ASP A 128 33.72 8.35 -16.97
N CYS A 129 34.74 8.48 -17.79
CA CYS A 129 34.87 7.88 -19.10
C CYS A 129 35.25 6.38 -18.98
N LYS A 130 34.62 5.55 -19.81
CA LYS A 130 34.98 4.14 -20.12
C LYS A 130 34.97 3.14 -18.95
N LYS A 131 33.84 2.43 -18.77
CA LYS A 131 33.83 1.00 -18.32
C LYS A 131 32.42 0.38 -18.50
N TYR A 132 32.35 -0.67 -19.32
CA TYR A 132 31.28 -1.67 -19.51
C TYR A 132 29.89 -1.38 -18.92
N ASP A 133 28.89 -1.27 -19.81
CA ASP A 133 27.44 -1.20 -19.55
C ASP A 133 26.93 -2.26 -18.56
N LYS A 134 27.03 -1.98 -17.25
CA LYS A 134 26.21 -2.67 -16.25
C LYS A 134 24.91 -1.88 -16.11
N LYS A 135 23.88 -2.28 -16.87
CA LYS A 135 22.51 -1.79 -16.62
C LYS A 135 22.20 -1.92 -15.12
N PRO A 136 21.64 -0.88 -14.49
CA PRO A 136 21.34 -0.91 -13.06
C PRO A 136 20.36 -2.06 -12.77
N LYS A 137 20.78 -3.00 -11.91
CA LYS A 137 19.92 -4.14 -11.53
C LYS A 137 18.75 -3.61 -10.69
N PRO A 138 17.49 -3.89 -11.06
CA PRO A 138 16.34 -3.46 -10.28
C PRO A 138 16.35 -4.15 -8.90
N ILE A 139 15.91 -3.42 -7.87
CA ILE A 139 15.69 -3.98 -6.54
C ILE A 139 14.34 -4.67 -6.59
N ILE A 140 14.32 -5.99 -6.38
CA ILE A 140 13.08 -6.76 -6.34
C ILE A 140 12.66 -6.86 -4.89
N VAL A 141 11.51 -6.28 -4.56
CA VAL A 141 10.88 -6.39 -3.24
C VAL A 141 9.74 -7.40 -3.34
N ASN A 142 9.78 -8.39 -2.45
CA ASN A 142 8.72 -9.36 -2.28
C ASN A 142 8.25 -9.36 -0.82
N THR A 143 7.31 -10.23 -0.53
CA THR A 143 6.66 -10.34 0.79
C THR A 143 7.61 -10.72 1.93
N PHE A 144 8.77 -11.30 1.62
CA PHE A 144 9.77 -11.74 2.60
C PHE A 144 10.97 -10.79 2.70
N THR A 145 11.06 -9.79 1.82
CA THR A 145 12.14 -8.81 1.85
C THR A 145 12.11 -8.04 3.17
N LYS A 146 13.28 -7.93 3.81
CA LYS A 146 13.44 -7.10 5.00
C LYS A 146 13.82 -5.68 4.64
N TRP A 147 13.48 -4.74 5.52
CA TRP A 147 13.71 -3.32 5.29
C TRP A 147 15.20 -2.96 5.25
N ASP A 148 16.02 -3.53 6.14
CA ASP A 148 17.47 -3.32 6.18
C ASP A 148 18.18 -3.75 4.88
N GLU A 149 17.70 -4.78 4.19
CA GLU A 149 18.27 -5.24 2.92
C GLU A 149 18.12 -4.22 1.77
N ILE A 150 17.06 -3.40 1.82
CA ILE A 150 16.70 -2.47 0.75
C ILE A 150 16.88 -1.00 1.12
N SER A 151 16.80 -0.65 2.41
CA SER A 151 16.81 0.73 2.89
C SER A 151 18.06 1.48 2.45
N GLU A 152 19.23 0.85 2.56
CA GLU A 152 20.50 1.46 2.14
C GLU A 152 20.55 1.80 0.64
N ARG A 153 19.79 1.09 -0.19
CA ARG A 153 19.79 1.28 -1.66
C ARG A 153 18.67 2.20 -2.14
N LEU A 154 17.70 2.47 -1.27
CA LEU A 154 16.58 3.37 -1.52
C LEU A 154 16.89 4.76 -0.94
N LYS A 155 16.58 5.81 -1.69
CA LYS A 155 16.59 7.18 -1.14
C LYS A 155 15.26 7.45 -0.42
N HIS A 156 15.02 6.70 0.65
CA HIS A 156 13.79 6.85 1.44
C HIS A 156 13.82 8.12 2.31
N SER A 157 12.68 8.50 2.87
CA SER A 157 12.58 9.59 3.85
C SER A 157 13.55 9.36 5.02
N GLU A 158 14.37 10.35 5.37
CA GLU A 158 15.36 10.24 6.44
C GLU A 158 14.73 10.00 7.81
N ARG A 159 13.55 10.59 8.05
CA ARG A 159 12.79 10.44 9.29
C ARG A 159 11.49 9.68 9.02
N PRO A 160 11.30 8.49 9.60
CA PRO A 160 10.04 7.77 9.47
C PRO A 160 8.94 8.45 10.29
N VAL A 161 7.71 8.32 9.82
CA VAL A 161 6.53 8.63 10.64
C VAL A 161 6.29 7.45 11.59
N VAL A 162 6.21 7.73 12.89
CA VAL A 162 5.91 6.69 13.88
C VAL A 162 4.41 6.46 13.92
N LEU A 163 3.98 5.25 13.57
CA LEU A 163 2.59 4.84 13.63
C LEU A 163 2.33 4.10 14.94
N ASN A 164 1.63 4.76 15.85
CA ASN A 164 1.18 4.14 17.10
C ASN A 164 -0.31 3.77 16.99
N ARG A 165 -0.59 2.47 16.97
CA ARG A 165 -1.97 1.94 16.91
C ARG A 165 -2.46 1.71 18.35
N GLY A 166 -2.88 2.77 19.03
CA GLY A 166 -3.47 2.65 20.37
C GLY A 166 -4.11 3.94 20.88
N SER A 167 -5.45 3.90 21.06
CA SER A 167 -6.27 4.62 22.07
C SER A 167 -7.75 4.77 21.61
N SER A 168 -8.42 3.65 21.37
CA SER A 168 -9.85 3.53 21.67
C SER A 168 -10.04 2.27 22.50
N GLU A 169 -10.95 2.33 23.47
CA GLU A 169 -11.16 1.31 24.51
C GLU A 169 -11.14 -0.10 23.91
N ASN A 170 -10.27 -0.97 24.46
CA ASN A 170 -10.12 -2.41 24.16
C ASN A 170 -9.28 -2.84 22.92
N SER A 171 -8.42 -1.98 22.33
CA SER A 171 -7.54 -2.37 21.20
C SER A 171 -6.08 -1.90 21.32
N THR A 172 -5.45 -2.06 22.49
CA THR A 172 -4.03 -1.71 22.66
C THR A 172 -3.14 -2.66 21.84
N ASN A 173 -2.40 -2.13 20.86
CA ASN A 173 -1.42 -2.92 20.11
C ASN A 173 -0.28 -3.39 21.04
N PRO A 174 -0.16 -4.71 21.31
CA PRO A 174 0.82 -5.22 22.26
C PRO A 174 2.26 -5.25 21.70
N PHE A 175 2.42 -5.04 20.39
CA PHE A 175 3.70 -5.19 19.70
C PHE A 175 4.46 -3.87 19.49
N GLY A 176 3.94 -2.78 20.04
CA GLY A 176 4.54 -1.45 19.92
C GLY A 176 4.30 -0.79 18.55
N SER A 177 4.91 0.38 18.36
CA SER A 177 4.74 1.18 17.13
C SER A 177 5.47 0.60 15.93
N THR A 178 4.94 0.88 14.73
CA THR A 178 5.62 0.66 13.45
C THR A 178 6.16 1.97 12.89
N PHE A 179 7.08 1.88 11.94
CA PHE A 179 7.75 3.02 11.31
C PHE A 179 7.38 3.08 9.83
N CYS A 180 6.85 4.21 9.38
CA CYS A 180 6.45 4.43 8.00
C CYS A 180 7.53 5.23 7.26
N TYR A 181 8.14 4.62 6.24
CA TYR A 181 9.14 5.25 5.38
C TYR A 181 8.54 5.55 4.00
N GLY A 182 8.64 6.81 3.56
CA GLY A 182 8.22 7.22 2.23
C GLY A 182 9.30 6.96 1.19
N TYR A 183 8.92 6.42 0.03
CA TYR A 183 9.80 6.30 -1.13
C TYR A 183 8.96 6.43 -2.41
N GLN A 184 9.19 7.48 -3.19
CA GLN A 184 8.38 7.79 -4.37
C GLN A 184 6.87 7.77 -4.01
N ASP A 185 6.07 7.09 -4.82
CA ASP A 185 4.63 6.88 -4.69
C ASP A 185 4.26 5.70 -3.75
N MET A 186 5.19 5.33 -2.85
CA MET A 186 5.03 4.22 -1.91
C MET A 186 5.33 4.63 -0.47
N VAL A 187 4.66 3.98 0.47
CA VAL A 187 4.98 4.01 1.91
C VAL A 187 5.20 2.60 2.40
N PHE A 188 6.35 2.36 3.02
CA PHE A 188 6.70 1.10 3.67
C PHE A 188 6.41 1.20 5.16
N GLU A 189 5.48 0.40 5.67
CA GLU A 189 5.28 0.22 7.11
C GLU A 189 6.22 -0.89 7.60
N VAL A 190 7.13 -0.55 8.50
CA VAL A 190 8.20 -1.43 8.96
C VAL A 190 8.06 -1.67 10.47
N MET A 191 8.17 -2.93 10.86
CA MET A 191 8.15 -3.37 12.25
C MET A 191 9.54 -3.22 12.90
N GLN A 192 9.61 -3.30 14.22
CA GLN A 192 10.88 -3.19 14.97
C GLN A 192 11.89 -4.29 14.62
N ASN A 193 11.43 -5.44 14.12
CA ASN A 193 12.25 -6.56 13.68
C ASN A 193 12.65 -6.48 12.19
N GLN A 194 12.52 -5.30 11.56
CA GLN A 194 12.84 -5.01 10.16
C GLN A 194 11.97 -5.71 9.12
N HIS A 195 10.93 -6.45 9.53
CA HIS A 195 9.93 -6.95 8.60
C HIS A 195 9.04 -5.82 8.09
N ILE A 196 8.79 -5.81 6.78
CA ILE A 196 7.81 -4.92 6.17
C ILE A 196 6.43 -5.49 6.49
N ALA A 197 5.61 -4.76 7.24
CA ALA A 197 4.25 -5.17 7.59
C ALA A 197 3.25 -4.91 6.46
N SER A 198 3.37 -3.74 5.82
CA SER A 198 2.54 -3.36 4.69
C SER A 198 3.26 -2.40 3.75
N ILE A 199 2.81 -2.38 2.50
CA ILE A 199 3.21 -1.37 1.52
C ILE A 199 1.95 -0.68 1.02
N THR A 200 1.94 0.65 1.13
CA THR A 200 0.88 1.48 0.58
C THR A 200 1.36 2.12 -0.71
N PHE A 201 0.64 1.87 -1.81
CA PHE A 201 0.81 2.57 -3.08
C PHE A 201 -0.24 3.67 -3.20
N TYR A 202 0.17 4.83 -3.65
CA TYR A 202 -0.74 5.95 -3.88
C TYR A 202 -0.31 6.68 -5.13
N LYS A 203 -1.27 7.20 -5.90
CA LYS A 203 -0.95 8.11 -6.99
C LYS A 203 -1.02 9.53 -6.45
N ASN A 204 0.02 10.33 -6.68
CA ASN A 204 -0.09 11.77 -6.45
C ASN A 204 -1.00 12.36 -7.53
N ASP A 205 -2.05 13.04 -7.11
CA ASP A 205 -2.85 13.89 -7.97
C ASP A 205 -2.03 15.16 -8.24
N ILE A 206 -0.95 15.04 -9.00
CA ILE A 206 -0.36 16.23 -9.62
C ILE A 206 -1.38 16.62 -10.69
N GLU A 207 -2.10 17.70 -10.41
CA GLU A 207 -2.99 18.36 -11.36
C GLU A 207 -2.25 18.48 -12.70
N ASP A 208 -2.88 18.00 -13.78
CA ASP A 208 -2.55 18.41 -15.14
C ASP A 208 -2.89 19.91 -15.26
N ASP A 209 -2.12 20.77 -14.59
CA ASP A 209 -2.11 22.21 -14.80
C ASP A 209 -1.16 22.49 -15.98
N VAL A 210 -1.69 22.27 -17.19
CA VAL A 210 -1.23 22.92 -18.44
C VAL A 210 -2.45 23.29 -19.27
#